data_AF-E3M764-F1
#
_entry.id   AF-E3M764-F1
#
_cell.length_a   1.000
_cell.length_b   1.000
_cell.length_c   1.000
_cell.angle_alpha   90.00
_cell.angle_beta   90.00
_cell.angle_gamma   90.00
#
_symmetry.space_group_name_H-M   'P 1'
#
loop_
_entity.id
_entity.type
_entity.pdbx_description
1 polymer ?
#
loop_
_entity_poly.entity_id
_entity_poly.type
_entity_poly.pdbx_seq_one_letter_code
_entity_poly.pdbx_strand_id
1 'polypeptide(L)'
;MYDYHALSQQISGGIGVFNNGFLIFLIIFKSPKKLGTYKYLMIYISVFELIYASLDMLTVPEIFSKDSAFFVMIKSDKTVLPDSLIFSATVMFSSMYGTSIAIFAIHFVYRYVTVTGHSLQSTFVSWKFIIWLFFPFVFGLLWSVVINLTLTANPAGDLLLEQEYLSKTNHSINQVSYIGTYFFPRTVNGTNYFSMRPFIGIGCMLAANFVSIMVILSYGYKCYIHMKTVLPTTSQSSQFKNLQTQLFYALFFQTLIPIILMHTPAFFIFIATFMDRSCELLGQIPSITIVLYPSLDPLPNIFIIRNYRDATICELGAELLANFNHISDYVKSVISLVFRIPGSKIGIEDYKNERNADLSRYNNQSNVASTTFNVDGLTKVWINGVRRKGCQLIGVKQFPAGCGGLAGFNFTDKLLSKKQGLSWTEHNPDGLRYELSDIYQDCLVMWIRPNQKLIDDVLCNSYLDPNGNEIRGYACGKEAG
;
A
#
# COMPACT_ATOMS: atom_id res chain seq x y z
N MET A 1 29.72 -19.96 -13.08
CA MET A 1 28.82 -18.81 -13.32
C MET A 1 27.35 -19.21 -13.28
N TYR A 2 26.98 -20.40 -13.82
CA TYR A 2 25.59 -20.86 -13.91
C TYR A 2 24.83 -21.13 -12.58
N ASP A 3 25.51 -21.57 -11.51
CA ASP A 3 24.86 -21.77 -10.20
C ASP A 3 24.56 -20.44 -9.47
N TYR A 4 25.37 -19.40 -9.72
CA TYR A 4 25.17 -18.10 -9.10
C TYR A 4 23.90 -17.40 -9.59
N HIS A 5 23.49 -17.63 -10.84
CA HIS A 5 22.25 -17.07 -11.39
C HIS A 5 21.02 -17.65 -10.69
N ALA A 6 20.94 -18.99 -10.61
CA ALA A 6 19.83 -19.68 -9.96
C ALA A 6 19.72 -19.29 -8.48
N LEU A 7 20.85 -19.27 -7.77
CA LEU A 7 20.89 -18.83 -6.38
C LEU A 7 20.45 -17.36 -6.22
N SER A 8 20.92 -16.46 -7.09
CA SER A 8 20.51 -15.05 -7.09
C SER A 8 18.99 -14.89 -7.30
N GLN A 9 18.43 -15.65 -8.24
CA GLN A 9 16.99 -15.65 -8.49
C GLN A 9 16.21 -16.15 -7.29
N GLN A 10 16.61 -17.27 -6.69
CA GLN A 10 15.92 -17.82 -5.52
C GLN A 10 15.99 -16.90 -4.31
N ILE A 11 17.15 -16.27 -4.06
CA ILE A 11 17.31 -15.27 -2.99
C ILE A 11 16.40 -14.07 -3.24
N SER A 12 16.40 -13.52 -4.45
CA SER A 12 15.56 -12.37 -4.78
C SER A 12 14.08 -12.75 -4.73
N GLY A 13 13.66 -13.88 -5.29
CA GLY A 13 12.29 -14.38 -5.17
C GLY A 13 11.86 -14.55 -3.71
N GLY A 14 12.73 -15.09 -2.85
CA GLY A 14 12.51 -15.20 -1.41
C GLY A 14 12.33 -13.84 -0.72
N ILE A 15 13.15 -12.85 -1.07
CA ILE A 15 12.98 -11.45 -0.60
C ILE A 15 11.64 -10.87 -1.08
N GLY A 16 11.26 -11.13 -2.33
CA GLY A 16 9.97 -10.72 -2.90
C GLY A 16 8.77 -11.31 -2.16
N VAL A 17 8.80 -12.61 -1.86
CA VAL A 17 7.77 -13.29 -1.06
C VAL A 17 7.69 -12.69 0.35
N PHE A 18 8.84 -12.49 1.00
CA PHE A 18 8.90 -11.90 2.33
C PHE A 18 8.35 -10.47 2.35
N ASN A 19 8.84 -9.59 1.47
CA ASN A 19 8.45 -8.18 1.47
C ASN A 19 6.97 -7.98 1.13
N ASN A 20 6.42 -8.75 0.18
CA ASN A 20 5.00 -8.68 -0.14
C ASN A 20 4.13 -9.26 0.98
N GLY A 21 4.54 -10.38 1.60
CA GLY A 21 3.86 -10.94 2.77
C GLY A 21 3.87 -9.96 3.95
N PHE A 22 5.00 -9.30 4.20
CA PHE A 22 5.13 -8.28 5.23
C PHE A 22 4.29 -7.03 4.93
N LEU A 23 4.26 -6.57 3.67
CA LEU A 23 3.38 -5.48 3.27
C LEU A 23 1.90 -5.83 3.48
N ILE A 24 1.47 -7.06 3.16
CA ILE A 24 0.10 -7.53 3.45
C ILE A 24 -0.19 -7.45 4.95
N PHE A 25 0.73 -7.92 5.81
CA PHE A 25 0.62 -7.79 7.25
C PHE A 25 0.44 -6.31 7.68
N LEU A 26 1.25 -5.39 7.18
CA LEU A 26 1.12 -3.96 7.48
C LEU A 26 -0.22 -3.39 7.00
N ILE A 27 -0.69 -3.76 5.82
CA ILE A 27 -1.97 -3.29 5.30
C ILE A 27 -3.13 -3.79 6.18
N ILE A 28 -3.10 -5.04 6.65
CA ILE A 28 -4.16 -5.60 7.49
C ILE A 28 -4.19 -4.93 8.87
N PHE A 29 -3.02 -4.80 9.53
CA PHE A 29 -2.95 -4.44 10.95
C PHE A 29 -2.64 -2.97 11.22
N LYS A 30 -2.04 -2.24 10.27
CA LYS A 30 -1.53 -0.87 10.47
C LYS A 30 -2.19 0.19 9.58
N SER A 31 -3.07 -0.20 8.66
CA SER A 31 -3.83 0.75 7.82
C SER A 31 -4.73 1.67 8.64
N PRO A 32 -4.77 2.98 8.35
CA PRO A 32 -5.75 3.88 8.96
C PRO A 32 -7.17 3.56 8.43
N LYS A 33 -8.20 3.67 9.30
CA LYS A 33 -9.61 3.44 8.91
C LYS A 33 -10.05 4.27 7.69
N LYS A 34 -9.49 5.47 7.51
CA LYS A 34 -9.74 6.39 6.38
C LYS A 34 -9.26 5.86 5.03
N LEU A 35 -8.47 4.78 4.98
CA LEU A 35 -7.99 4.16 3.75
C LEU A 35 -9.11 3.48 2.94
N GLY A 36 -10.17 3.02 3.63
CA GLY A 36 -11.38 2.47 2.99
C GLY A 36 -11.06 1.31 2.04
N THR A 37 -11.69 1.29 0.87
CA THR A 37 -11.54 0.20 -0.12
C THR A 37 -10.14 0.10 -0.74
N TYR A 38 -9.33 1.17 -0.67
CA TYR A 38 -7.98 1.18 -1.23
C TYR A 38 -7.09 0.09 -0.61
N LYS A 39 -7.32 -0.26 0.67
CA LYS A 39 -6.58 -1.34 1.33
C LYS A 39 -6.75 -2.69 0.64
N TYR A 40 -7.95 -3.00 0.15
CA TYR A 40 -8.22 -4.27 -0.53
C TYR A 40 -7.55 -4.32 -1.91
N LEU A 41 -7.49 -3.17 -2.59
CA LEU A 41 -6.73 -3.04 -3.83
C LEU A 41 -5.23 -3.26 -3.57
N MET A 42 -4.66 -2.64 -2.54
CA MET A 42 -3.26 -2.87 -2.17
C MET A 42 -2.98 -4.33 -1.83
N ILE A 43 -3.86 -4.99 -1.07
CA ILE A 43 -3.73 -6.43 -0.76
C ILE A 43 -3.77 -7.26 -2.05
N TYR A 44 -4.71 -6.97 -2.97
CA TYR A 44 -4.79 -7.67 -4.26
C TYR A 44 -3.47 -7.59 -5.04
N ILE A 45 -2.87 -6.40 -5.11
CA ILE A 45 -1.59 -6.18 -5.80
C ILE A 45 -0.48 -6.96 -5.10
N SER A 46 -0.37 -6.86 -3.77
CA SER A 46 0.66 -7.59 -3.01
C SER A 46 0.50 -9.11 -3.11
N VAL A 47 -0.72 -9.64 -3.22
CA VAL A 47 -0.96 -11.07 -3.44
C VAL A 47 -0.52 -11.48 -4.84
N PHE A 48 -0.83 -10.69 -5.86
CA PHE A 48 -0.36 -10.93 -7.23
C PHE A 48 1.17 -10.96 -7.29
N GLU A 49 1.84 -9.98 -6.67
CA GLU A 49 3.30 -9.92 -6.60
C GLU A 49 3.91 -11.07 -5.78
N LEU A 50 3.26 -11.50 -4.71
CA LEU A 50 3.68 -12.67 -3.95
C LEU A 50 3.61 -13.93 -4.79
N ILE A 51 2.54 -14.11 -5.58
CA ILE A 51 2.42 -15.26 -6.52
C ILE A 51 3.52 -15.16 -7.58
N TYR A 52 3.81 -13.96 -8.09
CA TYR A 52 4.82 -13.77 -9.13
C TYR A 52 6.22 -14.10 -8.61
N ALA A 53 6.57 -13.58 -7.44
CA ALA A 53 7.83 -13.88 -6.75
C ALA A 53 7.97 -15.37 -6.44
N SER A 54 6.89 -16.02 -6.02
CA SER A 54 6.87 -17.46 -5.74
C SER A 54 7.09 -18.26 -7.03
N LEU A 55 6.41 -17.90 -8.12
CA LEU A 55 6.57 -18.56 -9.40
C LEU A 55 8.01 -18.45 -9.90
N ASP A 56 8.59 -17.25 -9.88
CA ASP A 56 9.98 -17.03 -10.28
C ASP A 56 10.96 -17.87 -9.42
N MET A 57 10.81 -17.86 -8.10
CA MET A 57 11.64 -18.64 -7.18
C MET A 57 11.57 -20.15 -7.44
N LEU A 58 10.39 -20.69 -7.76
CA LEU A 58 10.16 -22.12 -7.99
C LEU A 58 10.56 -22.58 -9.40
N THR A 59 10.55 -21.66 -10.37
CA THR A 59 10.77 -21.97 -11.79
C THR A 59 12.16 -21.62 -12.29
N VAL A 60 12.84 -20.65 -11.67
CA VAL A 60 14.19 -20.21 -12.04
C VAL A 60 14.27 -19.92 -13.56
N PRO A 61 13.44 -18.99 -14.08
CA PRO A 61 13.33 -18.76 -15.51
C PRO A 61 14.62 -18.14 -16.06
N GLU A 62 15.08 -18.60 -17.22
CA GLU A 62 16.24 -18.06 -17.93
C GLU A 62 15.76 -17.37 -19.21
N ILE A 63 16.42 -16.27 -19.60
CA ILE A 63 16.15 -15.60 -20.86
C ILE A 63 17.36 -15.72 -21.78
N PHE A 64 17.16 -16.37 -22.91
CA PHE A 64 18.12 -16.48 -23.99
C PHE A 64 17.78 -15.47 -25.09
N SER A 65 18.78 -14.78 -25.63
CA SER A 65 18.60 -13.96 -26.82
C SER A 65 19.84 -13.98 -27.68
N LYS A 66 19.65 -14.06 -29.00
CA LYS A 66 20.72 -14.12 -29.98
C LYS A 66 20.16 -13.75 -31.35
N ASP A 67 20.85 -12.92 -32.10
CA ASP A 67 20.46 -12.47 -33.43
C ASP A 67 19.02 -11.91 -33.41
N SER A 68 18.06 -12.61 -34.02
CA SER A 68 16.63 -12.26 -34.02
C SER A 68 15.74 -13.13 -33.14
N ALA A 69 16.35 -13.91 -32.24
CA ALA A 69 15.66 -14.74 -31.27
C ALA A 69 15.66 -14.15 -29.86
N PHE A 70 14.54 -14.35 -29.17
CA PHE A 70 14.35 -14.09 -27.75
C PHE A 70 13.47 -15.19 -27.18
N PHE A 71 13.98 -15.94 -26.21
CA PHE A 71 13.30 -17.06 -25.57
C PHE A 71 13.31 -16.91 -24.06
N VAL A 72 12.14 -17.07 -23.45
CA VAL A 72 11.97 -17.27 -22.00
C VAL A 72 11.86 -18.77 -21.79
N MET A 73 12.71 -19.33 -20.95
CA MET A 73 12.87 -20.77 -20.81
C MET A 73 12.94 -21.20 -19.35
N ILE A 74 12.40 -22.38 -19.06
CA ILE A 74 12.54 -23.08 -17.78
C ILE A 74 13.13 -24.46 -18.07
N LYS A 75 14.15 -24.84 -17.30
CA LYS A 75 14.81 -26.14 -17.42
C LYS A 75 14.32 -27.10 -16.34
N SER A 76 14.08 -28.35 -16.73
CA SER A 76 13.52 -29.38 -15.86
C SER A 76 14.42 -29.75 -14.68
N ASP A 77 15.73 -29.59 -14.82
CA ASP A 77 16.72 -29.88 -13.77
C ASP A 77 16.84 -28.77 -12.72
N LYS A 78 16.34 -27.56 -13.02
CA LYS A 78 16.45 -26.38 -12.14
C LYS A 78 15.15 -26.02 -11.42
N THR A 79 14.02 -26.38 -11.99
CA THR A 79 12.72 -26.11 -11.37
C THR A 79 12.36 -27.20 -10.37
N VAL A 80 11.60 -26.83 -9.34
CA VAL A 80 10.98 -27.80 -8.42
C VAL A 80 9.64 -28.34 -8.94
N LEU A 81 9.16 -27.83 -10.08
CA LEU A 81 7.90 -28.25 -10.68
C LEU A 81 8.06 -29.56 -11.45
N PRO A 82 7.02 -30.42 -11.48
CA PRO A 82 7.00 -31.59 -12.35
C PRO A 82 6.95 -31.19 -13.82
N ASP A 83 7.54 -31.99 -14.70
CA ASP A 83 7.65 -31.73 -16.15
C ASP A 83 6.31 -31.31 -16.81
N SER A 84 5.21 -31.94 -16.41
CA SER A 84 3.86 -31.63 -16.91
C SER A 84 3.39 -30.19 -16.67
N LEU A 85 3.96 -29.49 -15.68
CA LEU A 85 3.59 -28.12 -15.31
C LEU A 85 4.56 -27.07 -15.86
N ILE A 86 5.73 -27.46 -16.36
CA ILE A 86 6.78 -26.50 -16.74
C ILE A 86 6.30 -25.56 -17.84
N PHE A 87 5.67 -26.08 -18.90
CA PHE A 87 5.14 -25.24 -19.98
C PHE A 87 4.08 -24.25 -19.47
N SER A 88 3.15 -24.73 -18.65
CA SER A 88 2.13 -23.88 -18.05
C SER A 88 2.76 -22.78 -17.18
N ALA A 89 3.82 -23.12 -16.44
CA ALA A 89 4.57 -22.17 -15.63
C ALA A 89 5.32 -21.13 -16.48
N THR A 90 5.91 -21.53 -17.62
CA THR A 90 6.56 -20.60 -18.57
C THR A 90 5.56 -19.58 -19.12
N VAL A 91 4.37 -20.05 -19.53
CA VAL A 91 3.28 -19.20 -20.02
C VAL A 91 2.76 -18.29 -18.92
N MET A 92 2.55 -18.83 -17.71
CA MET A 92 2.06 -18.06 -16.56
C MET A 92 3.04 -16.95 -16.20
N PHE A 93 4.34 -17.25 -16.11
CA PHE A 93 5.39 -16.26 -15.81
C PHE A 93 5.35 -15.09 -16.78
N SER A 94 5.30 -15.38 -18.09
CA SER A 94 5.24 -14.34 -19.11
C SER A 94 3.90 -13.60 -19.15
N SER A 95 2.81 -14.23 -18.73
CA SER A 95 1.49 -13.59 -18.67
C SER A 95 1.34 -12.69 -17.45
N MET A 96 1.97 -13.03 -16.34
CA MET A 96 2.07 -12.16 -15.16
C MET A 96 2.88 -10.90 -15.46
N TYR A 97 3.94 -11.00 -16.27
CA TYR A 97 4.66 -9.82 -16.78
C TYR A 97 3.73 -8.80 -17.48
N GLY A 98 2.81 -9.25 -18.34
CA GLY A 98 1.84 -8.36 -18.99
C GLY A 98 0.73 -7.90 -18.05
N THR A 99 0.32 -8.76 -17.12
CA THR A 99 -0.75 -8.45 -16.16
C THR A 99 -0.35 -7.34 -15.18
N SER A 100 0.92 -7.29 -14.75
CA SER A 100 1.41 -6.31 -13.76
C SER A 100 1.16 -4.87 -14.21
N ILE A 101 1.42 -4.53 -15.48
CA ILE A 101 1.21 -3.17 -15.98
C ILE A 101 -0.28 -2.80 -16.09
N ALA A 102 -1.14 -3.77 -16.42
CA ALA A 102 -2.58 -3.58 -16.42
C ALA A 102 -3.13 -3.34 -15.00
N ILE A 103 -2.55 -3.99 -14.00
CA ILE A 103 -2.86 -3.75 -12.58
C ILE A 103 -2.52 -2.29 -12.21
N PHE A 104 -1.34 -1.78 -12.57
CA PHE A 104 -0.98 -0.38 -12.31
C PHE A 104 -1.92 0.59 -13.02
N ALA A 105 -2.32 0.30 -14.26
CA ALA A 105 -3.29 1.12 -14.98
C ALA A 105 -4.61 1.27 -14.21
N ILE A 106 -5.18 0.15 -13.73
CA ILE A 106 -6.39 0.18 -12.91
C ILE A 106 -6.16 0.86 -11.56
N HIS A 107 -4.97 0.70 -10.98
CA HIS A 107 -4.64 1.36 -9.72
C HIS A 107 -4.67 2.88 -9.86
N PHE A 108 -4.13 3.44 -10.95
CA PHE A 108 -4.23 4.87 -11.23
C PHE A 108 -5.65 5.33 -11.54
N VAL A 109 -6.45 4.52 -12.26
CA VAL A 109 -7.87 4.81 -12.50
C VAL A 109 -8.64 4.88 -11.19
N TYR A 110 -8.51 3.84 -10.34
CA TYR A 110 -9.09 3.81 -9.00
C TYR A 110 -8.71 5.07 -8.24
N ARG A 111 -7.41 5.42 -8.29
CA ARG A 111 -6.89 6.50 -7.47
C ARG A 111 -7.44 7.86 -7.87
N TYR A 112 -7.43 8.13 -9.17
CA TYR A 112 -8.03 9.34 -9.72
C TYR A 112 -9.52 9.43 -9.38
N VAL A 113 -10.28 8.35 -9.57
CA VAL A 113 -11.72 8.32 -9.27
C VAL A 113 -12.00 8.59 -7.79
N THR A 114 -11.19 8.02 -6.90
CA THR A 114 -11.35 8.16 -5.45
C THR A 114 -10.98 9.55 -4.95
N VAL A 115 -9.89 10.14 -5.46
CA VAL A 115 -9.45 11.46 -4.98
C VAL A 115 -10.36 12.58 -5.49
N THR A 116 -10.93 12.44 -6.69
CA THR A 116 -11.78 13.46 -7.31
C THR A 116 -13.26 13.36 -6.92
N GLY A 117 -13.70 12.24 -6.34
CA GLY A 117 -15.12 12.00 -6.11
C GLY A 117 -15.91 11.76 -7.40
N HIS A 118 -15.27 11.21 -8.44
CA HIS A 118 -15.88 11.01 -9.76
C HIS A 118 -17.10 10.06 -9.70
N SER A 119 -18.03 10.16 -10.65
CA SER A 119 -19.27 9.35 -10.68
C SER A 119 -19.03 7.83 -10.60
N LEU A 120 -17.90 7.36 -11.14
CA LEU A 120 -17.45 5.98 -11.07
C LEU A 120 -17.07 5.50 -9.66
N GLN A 121 -16.89 6.39 -8.68
CA GLN A 121 -16.51 6.03 -7.31
C GLN A 121 -17.52 5.07 -6.69
N SER A 122 -18.80 5.22 -7.02
CA SER A 122 -19.87 4.29 -6.61
C SER A 122 -19.58 2.83 -6.99
N THR A 123 -18.86 2.59 -8.10
CA THR A 123 -18.49 1.24 -8.53
C THR A 123 -17.31 0.66 -7.74
N PHE A 124 -16.42 1.50 -7.22
CA PHE A 124 -15.27 1.08 -6.42
C PHE A 124 -15.59 0.87 -4.94
N VAL A 125 -16.70 1.43 -4.44
CA VAL A 125 -17.14 1.27 -3.04
C VAL A 125 -18.28 0.24 -2.91
N SER A 126 -18.74 -0.34 -4.03
CA SER A 126 -19.80 -1.36 -4.06
C SER A 126 -19.25 -2.74 -4.46
N TRP A 127 -20.13 -3.74 -4.53
CA TRP A 127 -19.80 -5.10 -5.00
C TRP A 127 -19.15 -5.11 -6.40
N LYS A 128 -19.39 -4.07 -7.22
CA LYS A 128 -18.79 -3.87 -8.54
C LYS A 128 -17.27 -3.70 -8.48
N PHE A 129 -16.68 -3.48 -7.31
CA PHE A 129 -15.23 -3.48 -7.11
C PHE A 129 -14.58 -4.77 -7.62
N ILE A 130 -15.26 -5.92 -7.48
CA ILE A 130 -14.77 -7.22 -7.97
C ILE A 130 -14.60 -7.22 -9.50
N ILE A 131 -15.47 -6.53 -10.24
CA ILE A 131 -15.38 -6.44 -11.71
C ILE A 131 -14.07 -5.74 -12.11
N TRP A 132 -13.69 -4.69 -11.39
CA TRP A 132 -12.42 -3.99 -11.61
C TRP A 132 -11.20 -4.88 -11.31
N LEU A 133 -11.28 -5.73 -10.29
CA LEU A 133 -10.22 -6.69 -9.98
C LEU A 133 -10.13 -7.84 -11.00
N PHE A 134 -11.23 -8.15 -11.69
CA PHE A 134 -11.26 -9.20 -12.71
C PHE A 134 -10.65 -8.75 -14.04
N PHE A 135 -10.63 -7.46 -14.34
CA PHE A 135 -10.12 -6.95 -15.61
C PHE A 135 -8.63 -7.28 -15.87
N PRO A 136 -7.67 -7.06 -14.93
CA PRO A 136 -6.28 -7.47 -15.13
C PRO A 136 -6.15 -8.99 -15.31
N PHE A 137 -6.99 -9.78 -14.64
CA PHE A 137 -6.98 -11.23 -14.79
C PHE A 137 -7.37 -11.66 -16.22
N VAL A 138 -8.42 -11.06 -16.79
CA VAL A 138 -8.80 -11.27 -18.19
C VAL A 138 -7.67 -10.85 -19.13
N PHE A 139 -7.00 -9.73 -18.85
CA PHE A 139 -5.85 -9.29 -19.61
C PHE A 139 -4.73 -10.35 -19.62
N GLY A 140 -4.41 -10.94 -18.46
CA GLY A 140 -3.46 -12.04 -18.33
C GLY A 140 -3.88 -13.29 -19.11
N LEU A 141 -5.17 -13.65 -19.11
CA LEU A 141 -5.67 -14.78 -19.90
C LEU A 141 -5.52 -14.54 -21.40
N LEU A 142 -5.85 -13.34 -21.88
CA LEU A 142 -5.66 -12.97 -23.29
C LEU A 142 -4.18 -13.04 -23.68
N TRP A 143 -3.30 -12.61 -22.79
CA TRP A 143 -1.86 -12.72 -22.96
C TRP A 143 -1.41 -14.18 -23.11
N SER A 144 -1.88 -15.08 -22.23
CA SER A 144 -1.63 -16.53 -22.35
C SER A 144 -2.11 -17.08 -23.70
N VAL A 145 -3.28 -16.67 -24.18
CA VAL A 145 -3.82 -17.08 -25.48
C VAL A 145 -2.89 -16.63 -26.61
N VAL A 146 -2.43 -15.37 -26.60
CA VAL A 146 -1.49 -14.85 -27.60
C VAL A 146 -0.20 -15.66 -27.60
N ILE A 147 0.38 -15.95 -26.43
CA ILE A 147 1.59 -16.79 -26.31
C ILE A 147 1.36 -18.15 -26.97
N ASN A 148 0.28 -18.85 -26.62
CA ASN A 148 0.00 -20.19 -27.12
C ASN A 148 -0.25 -20.23 -28.63
N LEU A 149 -0.79 -19.15 -29.22
CA LEU A 149 -1.05 -19.08 -30.65
C LEU A 149 0.17 -18.67 -31.48
N THR A 150 1.13 -17.95 -30.90
CA THR A 150 2.13 -17.21 -31.68
C THR A 150 3.58 -17.38 -31.25
N LEU A 151 3.84 -17.77 -30.00
CA LEU A 151 5.18 -17.76 -29.39
C LEU A 151 5.62 -19.14 -28.83
N THR A 152 4.91 -20.21 -29.16
CA THR A 152 5.30 -21.57 -28.72
C THR A 152 6.57 -22.04 -29.42
N ALA A 153 7.23 -23.03 -28.81
CA ALA A 153 8.37 -23.71 -29.38
C ALA A 153 8.12 -24.19 -30.82
N ASN A 154 9.18 -24.19 -31.63
CA ASN A 154 9.12 -24.57 -33.03
C ASN A 154 10.49 -25.10 -33.50
N PRO A 155 10.54 -25.92 -34.56
CA PRO A 155 11.78 -26.58 -34.98
C PRO A 155 12.97 -25.65 -35.25
N ALA A 156 12.73 -24.43 -35.74
CA ALA A 156 13.81 -23.47 -35.99
C ALA A 156 14.38 -22.89 -34.68
N GLY A 157 13.53 -22.68 -33.68
CA GLY A 157 13.95 -22.28 -32.34
C GLY A 157 14.66 -23.40 -31.58
N ASP A 158 14.18 -24.65 -31.71
CA ASP A 158 14.82 -25.83 -31.13
C ASP A 158 16.27 -25.97 -31.61
N LEU A 159 16.47 -25.92 -32.94
CA LEU A 159 17.80 -25.99 -33.55
C LEU A 159 18.74 -24.87 -33.08
N LEU A 160 18.23 -23.64 -32.98
CA LEU A 160 19.01 -22.51 -32.49
C LEU A 160 19.42 -22.69 -31.03
N LEU A 161 18.48 -23.10 -30.17
CA LEU A 161 18.75 -23.34 -28.75
C LEU A 161 19.74 -24.49 -28.56
N GLU A 162 19.59 -25.59 -29.30
CA GLU A 162 20.52 -26.72 -29.26
C GLU A 162 21.95 -26.29 -29.61
N GLN A 163 22.11 -25.58 -30.72
CA GLN A 163 23.42 -25.18 -31.22
C GLN A 163 24.09 -24.11 -30.35
N GLU A 164 23.34 -23.07 -29.97
CA GLU A 164 23.92 -21.87 -29.36
C GLU A 164 23.89 -21.89 -27.83
N TYR A 165 23.06 -22.71 -27.20
CA TYR A 165 22.87 -22.67 -25.74
C TYR A 165 23.02 -24.04 -25.07
N LEU A 166 22.28 -25.04 -25.52
CA LEU A 166 22.20 -26.34 -24.84
C LEU A 166 23.47 -27.16 -25.01
N SER A 167 24.12 -27.09 -26.18
CA SER A 167 25.44 -27.71 -26.41
C SER A 167 26.51 -27.21 -25.43
N LYS A 168 26.50 -25.91 -25.12
CA LYS A 168 27.44 -25.26 -24.18
C LYS A 168 27.14 -25.60 -22.72
N THR A 169 25.90 -25.99 -22.41
CA THR A 169 25.43 -26.27 -21.05
C THR A 169 25.25 -27.77 -20.78
N ASN A 170 25.51 -28.64 -21.76
CA ASN A 170 25.34 -30.10 -21.68
C ASN A 170 23.89 -30.52 -21.36
N HIS A 171 22.91 -29.82 -21.94
CA HIS A 171 21.48 -30.12 -21.83
C HIS A 171 20.92 -30.58 -23.18
N SER A 172 19.76 -31.23 -23.17
CA SER A 172 18.99 -31.59 -24.36
C SER A 172 17.72 -30.75 -24.49
N ILE A 173 17.18 -30.62 -25.71
CA ILE A 173 15.95 -29.84 -25.95
C ILE A 173 14.76 -30.38 -25.14
N ASN A 174 14.72 -31.70 -24.88
CA ASN A 174 13.67 -32.34 -24.10
C ASN A 174 13.64 -31.94 -22.62
N GLN A 175 14.70 -31.30 -22.12
CA GLN A 175 14.81 -30.84 -20.73
C GLN A 175 14.45 -29.35 -20.58
N VAL A 176 14.03 -28.69 -21.66
CA VAL A 176 13.76 -27.25 -21.67
C VAL A 176 12.38 -26.97 -22.25
N SER A 177 11.57 -26.25 -21.49
CA SER A 177 10.35 -25.61 -22.00
C SER A 177 10.66 -24.16 -22.28
N TYR A 178 10.33 -23.67 -23.47
CA TYR A 178 10.52 -22.27 -23.81
C TYR A 178 9.35 -21.71 -24.62
N ILE A 179 9.20 -20.40 -24.52
CA ILE A 179 8.36 -19.58 -25.38
C ILE A 179 9.16 -18.38 -25.87
N GLY A 180 8.79 -17.81 -27.00
CA GLY A 180 9.34 -16.54 -27.44
C GLY A 180 9.28 -16.32 -28.94
N THR A 181 10.13 -15.42 -29.42
CA THR A 181 10.17 -14.99 -30.81
C THR A 181 11.45 -15.44 -31.48
N TYR A 182 11.33 -15.78 -32.76
CA TYR A 182 12.44 -15.85 -33.70
C TYR A 182 11.99 -15.19 -35.00
N PHE A 183 12.40 -13.94 -35.23
CA PHE A 183 11.89 -13.13 -36.34
C PHE A 183 12.46 -13.51 -37.70
N PHE A 184 13.76 -13.85 -37.76
CA PHE A 184 14.45 -14.24 -38.99
C PHE A 184 15.11 -15.62 -38.91
N PRO A 185 14.32 -16.70 -38.74
CA PRO A 185 14.83 -18.06 -38.76
C PRO A 185 15.58 -18.40 -40.05
N ARG A 186 16.65 -19.19 -39.88
CA ARG A 186 17.41 -19.77 -40.99
C ARG A 186 16.72 -21.03 -41.50
N THR A 187 16.47 -21.08 -42.80
CA THR A 187 16.05 -22.32 -43.46
C THR A 187 17.21 -23.32 -43.56
N VAL A 188 16.88 -24.58 -43.87
CA VAL A 188 17.86 -25.64 -44.16
C VAL A 188 18.82 -25.24 -45.31
N ASN A 189 18.37 -24.38 -46.22
CA ASN A 189 19.16 -23.86 -47.34
C ASN A 189 20.01 -22.64 -46.98
N GLY A 190 20.03 -22.23 -45.71
CA GLY A 190 20.80 -21.09 -45.21
C GLY A 190 20.19 -19.71 -45.47
N THR A 191 19.00 -19.62 -46.08
CA THR A 191 18.32 -18.33 -46.29
C THR A 191 17.46 -17.96 -45.10
N ASN A 192 17.55 -16.71 -44.65
CA ASN A 192 16.66 -16.15 -43.62
C ASN A 192 15.27 -15.88 -44.21
N TYR A 193 14.20 -16.12 -43.45
CA TYR A 193 12.84 -15.71 -43.81
C TYR A 193 12.16 -15.01 -42.64
N PHE A 194 11.20 -14.12 -42.94
CA PHE A 194 10.47 -13.39 -41.91
C PHE A 194 9.31 -14.22 -41.35
N SER A 195 9.31 -14.44 -40.02
CA SER A 195 8.27 -15.20 -39.33
C SER A 195 7.14 -14.28 -38.86
N MET A 196 6.00 -14.34 -39.56
CA MET A 196 4.81 -13.51 -39.27
C MET A 196 4.16 -13.82 -37.92
N ARG A 197 4.15 -15.09 -37.49
CA ARG A 197 3.49 -15.52 -36.26
C ARG A 197 4.02 -14.78 -35.02
N PRO A 198 5.32 -14.85 -34.69
CA PRO A 198 5.84 -14.15 -33.53
C PRO A 198 5.81 -12.62 -33.69
N PHE A 199 5.86 -12.09 -34.92
CA PHE A 199 5.66 -10.66 -35.18
C PHE A 199 4.28 -10.18 -34.75
N ILE A 200 3.22 -10.91 -35.13
CA ILE A 200 1.85 -10.60 -34.71
C ILE A 200 1.73 -10.72 -33.19
N GLY A 201 2.27 -11.78 -32.59
CA GLY A 201 2.25 -12.02 -31.14
C GLY A 201 2.85 -10.88 -30.34
N ILE A 202 4.12 -10.56 -30.62
CA ILE A 202 4.84 -9.47 -29.96
C ILE A 202 4.19 -8.12 -30.26
N GLY A 203 3.71 -7.88 -31.48
CA GLY A 203 2.97 -6.67 -31.84
C GLY A 203 1.71 -6.46 -31.00
N CYS A 204 0.91 -7.50 -30.81
CA CYS A 204 -0.27 -7.48 -29.94
C CYS A 204 0.10 -7.19 -28.48
N MET A 205 1.13 -7.86 -27.95
CA MET A 205 1.60 -7.67 -26.57
C MET A 205 2.15 -6.25 -26.33
N LEU A 206 2.94 -5.72 -27.26
CA LEU A 206 3.46 -4.35 -27.18
C LEU A 206 2.35 -3.30 -27.27
N ALA A 207 1.37 -3.50 -28.16
CA ALA A 207 0.21 -2.61 -28.25
C ALA A 207 -0.61 -2.62 -26.95
N ALA A 208 -0.83 -3.80 -26.36
CA ALA A 208 -1.55 -3.92 -25.10
C ALA A 208 -0.81 -3.22 -23.95
N ASN A 209 0.51 -3.39 -23.84
CA ASN A 209 1.34 -2.67 -22.87
C ASN A 209 1.33 -1.16 -23.11
N PHE A 210 1.38 -0.72 -24.36
CA PHE A 210 1.33 0.70 -24.71
C PHE A 210 0.02 1.35 -24.23
N VAL A 211 -1.13 0.69 -24.42
CA VAL A 211 -2.42 1.17 -23.91
C VAL A 211 -2.39 1.33 -22.39
N SER A 212 -1.87 0.33 -21.66
CA SER A 212 -1.72 0.39 -20.21
C SER A 212 -0.83 1.57 -19.76
N ILE A 213 0.30 1.80 -20.42
CA ILE A 213 1.18 2.96 -20.15
C ILE A 213 0.45 4.28 -20.39
N MET A 214 -0.31 4.41 -21.49
CA MET A 214 -1.09 5.62 -21.77
C MET A 214 -2.16 5.88 -20.70
N VAL A 215 -2.81 4.83 -20.19
CA VAL A 215 -3.75 4.95 -19.07
C VAL A 215 -3.02 5.41 -17.79
N ILE A 216 -1.87 4.80 -17.46
CA ILE A 216 -1.04 5.19 -16.32
C ILE A 216 -0.64 6.67 -16.41
N LEU A 217 -0.09 7.10 -17.56
CA LEU A 217 0.37 8.47 -17.75
C LEU A 217 -0.78 9.47 -17.69
N SER A 218 -1.90 9.18 -18.34
CA SER A 218 -3.06 10.08 -18.38
C SER A 218 -3.73 10.24 -17.01
N TYR A 219 -4.05 9.13 -16.33
CA TYR A 219 -4.67 9.19 -15.00
C TYR A 219 -3.67 9.60 -13.91
N GLY A 220 -2.39 9.24 -14.05
CA GLY A 220 -1.31 9.71 -13.18
C GLY A 220 -1.14 11.22 -13.25
N TYR A 221 -1.11 11.80 -14.47
CA TYR A 221 -1.06 13.25 -14.66
C TYR A 221 -2.30 13.94 -14.11
N LYS A 222 -3.51 13.43 -14.40
CA LYS A 222 -4.75 13.98 -13.86
C LYS A 222 -4.78 13.94 -12.32
N CYS A 223 -4.32 12.86 -11.72
CA CYS A 223 -4.22 12.71 -10.27
C CYS A 223 -3.21 13.71 -9.67
N TYR A 224 -2.05 13.88 -10.32
CA TYR A 224 -1.04 14.86 -9.92
C TYR A 224 -1.59 16.29 -9.91
N ILE A 225 -2.25 16.70 -11.00
CA ILE A 225 -2.87 18.03 -11.10
C ILE A 225 -3.92 18.22 -10.01
N HIS A 226 -4.81 17.25 -9.81
CA HIS A 226 -5.83 17.34 -8.77
C HIS A 226 -5.21 17.48 -7.37
N MET A 227 -4.17 16.72 -7.07
CA MET A 227 -3.47 16.79 -5.79
C MET A 227 -2.74 18.12 -5.55
N LYS A 228 -2.19 18.74 -6.60
CA LYS A 228 -1.46 20.01 -6.47
C LYS A 228 -2.36 21.23 -6.45
N THR A 229 -3.51 21.18 -7.12
CA THR A 229 -4.35 22.36 -7.36
C THR A 229 -5.66 22.33 -6.57
N VAL A 230 -6.34 21.17 -6.52
CA VAL A 230 -7.69 21.05 -5.94
C VAL A 230 -7.63 20.56 -4.50
N LEU A 231 -6.85 19.52 -4.22
CA LEU A 231 -6.76 18.95 -2.87
C LEU A 231 -6.43 20.01 -1.79
N PRO A 232 -5.52 20.98 -2.01
CA PRO A 232 -5.24 22.02 -1.01
C PRO A 232 -6.44 22.92 -0.71
N THR A 233 -7.30 23.20 -1.69
CA THR A 233 -8.46 24.10 -1.55
C THR A 233 -9.68 23.44 -0.92
N THR A 234 -9.72 22.11 -0.84
CA THR A 234 -10.82 21.38 -0.18
C THR A 234 -10.89 21.63 1.34
N SER A 235 -12.08 21.55 1.92
CA SER A 235 -12.31 21.61 3.37
C SER A 235 -11.90 20.33 4.14
N GLN A 236 -11.22 19.39 3.48
CA GLN A 236 -10.78 18.13 4.07
C GLN A 236 -9.67 18.33 5.11
N SER A 237 -9.61 17.44 6.11
CA SER A 237 -8.58 17.48 7.15
C SER A 237 -7.15 17.39 6.58
N SER A 238 -6.19 18.08 7.23
CA SER A 238 -4.77 18.01 6.86
C SER A 238 -4.21 16.58 6.88
N GLN A 239 -4.66 15.75 7.83
CA GLN A 239 -4.34 14.34 7.90
C GLN A 239 -4.77 13.57 6.64
N PHE A 240 -5.98 13.82 6.15
CA PHE A 240 -6.48 13.18 4.92
C PHE A 240 -5.67 13.63 3.70
N LYS A 241 -5.40 14.93 3.57
CA LYS A 241 -4.57 15.47 2.47
C LYS A 241 -3.17 14.86 2.47
N ASN A 242 -2.55 14.74 3.65
CA ASN A 242 -1.25 14.10 3.82
C ASN A 242 -1.27 12.60 3.48
N LEU A 243 -2.29 11.87 3.93
CA LEU A 243 -2.47 10.45 3.58
C LEU A 243 -2.60 10.27 2.06
N GLN A 244 -3.45 11.07 1.41
CA GLN A 244 -3.57 11.04 -0.06
C GLN A 244 -2.22 11.35 -0.73
N THR A 245 -1.46 12.31 -0.20
CA THR A 245 -0.15 12.63 -0.77
C THR A 245 0.82 11.45 -0.68
N GLN A 246 0.91 10.80 0.49
CA GLN A 246 1.76 9.63 0.71
C GLN A 246 1.38 8.48 -0.22
N LEU A 247 0.09 8.12 -0.27
CA LEU A 247 -0.38 7.01 -1.08
C LEU A 247 -0.14 7.25 -2.58
N PHE A 248 -0.15 8.50 -3.05
CA PHE A 248 0.10 8.79 -4.47
C PHE A 248 1.59 8.68 -4.80
N TYR A 249 2.45 9.25 -3.96
CA TYR A 249 3.90 9.11 -4.16
C TYR A 249 4.34 7.65 -4.02
N ALA A 250 3.75 6.89 -3.10
CA ALA A 250 3.97 5.44 -2.99
C ALA A 250 3.64 4.74 -4.31
N LEU A 251 2.45 4.95 -4.86
CA LEU A 251 2.04 4.38 -6.14
C LEU A 251 2.93 4.82 -7.31
N PHE A 252 3.30 6.10 -7.35
CA PHE A 252 4.19 6.65 -8.38
C PHE A 252 5.54 5.94 -8.38
N PHE A 253 6.20 5.86 -7.23
CA PHE A 253 7.50 5.18 -7.13
C PHE A 253 7.39 3.67 -7.34
N GLN A 254 6.31 3.05 -6.86
CA GLN A 254 6.01 1.64 -7.12
C GLN A 254 5.95 1.37 -8.63
N THR A 255 5.24 2.22 -9.39
CA THR A 255 5.10 2.06 -10.84
C THR A 255 6.41 2.27 -11.61
N LEU A 256 7.33 3.11 -11.10
CA LEU A 256 8.63 3.31 -11.74
C LEU A 256 9.49 2.05 -11.71
N ILE A 257 9.35 1.21 -10.68
CA ILE A 257 10.15 0.00 -10.49
C ILE A 257 10.00 -0.97 -11.67
N PRO A 258 8.81 -1.49 -12.03
CA PRO A 258 8.65 -2.36 -13.19
C PRO A 258 8.91 -1.64 -14.52
N ILE A 259 8.64 -0.33 -14.63
CA ILE A 259 9.01 0.43 -15.85
C ILE A 259 10.52 0.33 -16.10
N ILE A 260 11.33 0.52 -15.06
CA ILE A 260 12.80 0.50 -15.15
C ILE A 260 13.33 -0.93 -15.23
N LEU A 261 12.82 -1.84 -14.41
CA LEU A 261 13.39 -3.18 -14.24
C LEU A 261 12.83 -4.24 -15.20
N MET A 262 11.60 -4.06 -15.69
CA MET A 262 10.92 -5.05 -16.54
C MET A 262 10.70 -4.53 -17.96
N HIS A 263 10.12 -3.34 -18.12
CA HIS A 263 9.69 -2.85 -19.44
C HIS A 263 10.82 -2.21 -20.24
N THR A 264 11.71 -1.45 -19.60
CA THR A 264 12.84 -0.81 -20.30
C THR A 264 13.81 -1.85 -20.89
N PRO A 265 14.26 -2.90 -20.16
CA PRO A 265 15.13 -3.93 -20.72
C PRO A 265 14.43 -4.72 -21.84
N ALA A 266 13.15 -5.05 -21.67
CA ALA A 266 12.36 -5.74 -22.68
C ALA A 266 12.18 -4.90 -23.97
N PHE A 267 12.02 -3.59 -23.84
CA PHE A 267 11.95 -2.71 -25.01
C PHE A 267 13.23 -2.75 -25.85
N PHE A 268 14.39 -2.65 -25.19
CA PHE A 268 15.68 -2.71 -25.89
C PHE A 268 15.95 -4.08 -26.51
N ILE A 269 15.61 -5.18 -25.84
CA ILE A 269 15.82 -6.52 -26.40
C ILE A 269 14.89 -6.81 -27.59
N PHE A 270 13.63 -6.35 -27.55
CA PHE A 270 12.72 -6.49 -28.69
C PHE A 270 13.18 -5.68 -29.90
N ILE A 271 13.72 -4.47 -29.70
CA ILE A 271 14.35 -3.72 -30.78
C ILE A 271 15.58 -4.45 -31.32
N ALA A 272 16.49 -4.89 -30.45
CA ALA A 272 17.72 -5.56 -30.87
C ALA A 272 17.43 -6.86 -31.63
N THR A 273 16.46 -7.66 -31.18
CA THR A 273 16.04 -8.88 -31.88
C THR A 273 15.34 -8.58 -33.20
N PHE A 274 14.49 -7.56 -33.26
CA PHE A 274 13.88 -7.16 -34.52
C PHE A 274 14.90 -6.61 -35.54
N MET A 275 16.01 -6.04 -35.06
CA MET A 275 17.12 -5.59 -35.91
C MET A 275 18.12 -6.71 -36.28
N ASP A 276 17.92 -7.95 -35.81
CA ASP A 276 18.85 -9.08 -35.98
C ASP A 276 20.25 -8.77 -35.39
N ARG A 277 20.29 -8.08 -34.25
CA ARG A 277 21.52 -7.61 -33.58
C ARG A 277 21.57 -8.01 -32.10
N SER A 278 20.67 -8.87 -31.64
CA SER A 278 20.67 -9.28 -30.23
C SER A 278 21.84 -10.21 -29.89
N CYS A 279 22.18 -10.27 -28.62
CA CYS A 279 23.23 -11.13 -28.09
C CYS A 279 22.85 -11.71 -26.74
N GLU A 280 23.57 -12.74 -26.30
CA GLU A 280 23.25 -13.48 -25.06
C GLU A 280 23.27 -12.55 -23.84
N LEU A 281 24.17 -11.56 -23.81
CA LEU A 281 24.25 -10.56 -22.75
C LEU A 281 22.96 -9.73 -22.63
N LEU A 282 22.33 -9.38 -23.76
CA LEU A 282 21.06 -8.64 -23.73
C LEU A 282 19.93 -9.47 -23.13
N GLY A 283 19.98 -10.81 -23.22
CA GLY A 283 19.03 -11.71 -22.53
C GLY A 283 19.33 -11.90 -21.03
N GLN A 284 20.60 -11.86 -20.65
CA GLN A 284 21.00 -11.99 -19.24
C GLN A 284 20.56 -10.78 -18.39
N ILE A 285 20.60 -9.57 -18.94
CA ILE A 285 20.17 -8.34 -18.24
C ILE A 285 18.71 -8.45 -17.73
N PRO A 286 17.69 -8.69 -18.57
CA PRO A 286 16.30 -8.83 -18.11
C PRO A 286 16.10 -10.03 -17.20
N SER A 287 16.87 -11.11 -17.33
CA SER A 287 16.81 -12.25 -16.39
C SER A 287 17.10 -11.81 -14.95
N ILE A 288 18.05 -10.88 -14.77
CA ILE A 288 18.42 -10.33 -13.46
C ILE A 288 17.48 -9.21 -13.03
N THR A 289 17.11 -8.29 -13.93
CA THR A 289 16.32 -7.12 -13.52
C THR A 289 14.86 -7.49 -13.25
N ILE A 290 14.27 -8.43 -13.99
CA ILE A 290 12.89 -8.89 -13.76
C ILE A 290 12.74 -9.57 -12.40
N VAL A 291 13.72 -10.36 -11.97
CA VAL A 291 13.63 -11.04 -10.66
C VAL A 291 13.75 -10.07 -9.47
N LEU A 292 14.36 -8.90 -9.66
CA LEU A 292 14.47 -7.87 -8.62
C LEU A 292 13.15 -7.10 -8.42
N TYR A 293 12.28 -7.07 -9.41
CA TYR A 293 11.05 -6.28 -9.35
C TYR A 293 10.16 -6.62 -8.15
N PRO A 294 9.75 -7.89 -7.93
CA PRO A 294 8.82 -8.21 -6.84
C PRO A 294 9.40 -7.93 -5.45
N SER A 295 10.72 -7.95 -5.33
CA SER A 295 11.47 -7.59 -4.11
C SER A 295 11.40 -6.11 -3.77
N LEU A 296 11.45 -5.25 -4.79
CA LEU A 296 11.57 -3.82 -4.63
C LEU A 296 10.22 -3.10 -4.65
N ASP A 297 9.26 -3.62 -5.41
CA ASP A 297 7.91 -3.07 -5.58
C ASP A 297 7.15 -2.75 -4.27
N PRO A 298 7.17 -3.60 -3.22
CA PRO A 298 6.50 -3.27 -1.95
C PRO A 298 7.18 -2.16 -1.14
N LEU A 299 8.46 -1.86 -1.40
CA LEU A 299 9.26 -0.95 -0.55
C LEU A 299 8.75 0.49 -0.54
N PRO A 300 8.36 1.13 -1.66
CA PRO A 300 7.69 2.43 -1.64
C PRO A 300 6.49 2.48 -0.72
N ASN A 301 5.62 1.45 -0.72
CA ASN A 301 4.48 1.41 0.20
C ASN A 301 4.94 1.34 1.66
N ILE A 302 5.90 0.48 1.97
CA ILE A 302 6.43 0.30 3.33
C ILE A 302 7.05 1.60 3.86
N PHE A 303 7.88 2.28 3.07
CA PHE A 303 8.69 3.40 3.55
C PHE A 303 8.08 4.80 3.32
N ILE A 304 7.16 4.98 2.36
CA ILE A 304 6.52 6.29 2.10
C ILE A 304 5.26 6.47 2.95
N ILE A 305 4.49 5.41 3.18
CA ILE A 305 3.26 5.48 3.96
C ILE A 305 3.63 5.49 5.44
N ARG A 306 3.38 6.63 6.11
CA ARG A 306 3.85 6.89 7.48
C ARG A 306 3.45 5.80 8.46
N ASN A 307 2.20 5.33 8.43
CA ASN A 307 1.73 4.29 9.34
C ASN A 307 2.49 2.97 9.16
N TYR A 308 2.88 2.62 7.93
CA TYR A 308 3.61 1.40 7.62
C TYR A 308 5.09 1.55 7.99
N ARG A 309 5.67 2.71 7.66
CA ARG A 309 7.05 3.03 7.98
C ARG A 309 7.28 3.07 9.49
N ASP A 310 6.41 3.76 10.22
CA ASP A 310 6.56 3.92 11.67
C ASP A 310 6.37 2.55 12.36
N ALA A 311 5.43 1.71 11.91
CA ALA A 311 5.32 0.33 12.39
C ALA A 311 6.57 -0.53 12.08
N THR A 312 7.16 -0.37 10.90
CA THR A 312 8.33 -1.14 10.47
C THR A 312 9.60 -0.70 11.19
N ILE A 313 9.87 0.60 11.24
CA ILE A 313 11.13 1.14 11.79
C ILE A 313 11.06 1.25 13.31
N CYS A 314 9.93 1.72 13.85
CA CYS A 314 9.86 2.10 15.26
C CYS A 314 9.29 1.00 16.16
N GLU A 315 8.35 0.17 15.68
CA GLU A 315 7.82 -0.93 16.49
C GLU A 315 8.69 -2.18 16.34
N LEU A 316 8.84 -2.70 15.11
CA LEU A 316 9.61 -3.92 14.86
C LEU A 316 11.11 -3.74 15.15
N GLY A 317 11.69 -2.60 14.78
CA GLY A 317 13.09 -2.30 15.10
C GLY A 317 13.38 -2.24 16.61
N ALA A 318 12.45 -1.67 17.39
CA ALA A 318 12.58 -1.60 18.85
C ALA A 318 12.39 -2.96 19.53
N GLU A 319 11.50 -3.82 19.01
CA GLU A 319 11.32 -5.19 19.50
C GLU A 319 12.51 -6.08 19.18
N LEU A 320 13.07 -5.99 17.98
CA LEU A 320 14.29 -6.72 17.58
C LEU A 320 15.49 -6.32 18.46
N LEU A 321 15.68 -5.03 18.72
CA LEU A 321 16.75 -4.57 19.60
C LEU A 321 16.53 -4.97 21.06
N ALA A 322 15.28 -5.08 21.51
CA ALA A 322 14.95 -5.46 22.89
C ALA A 322 15.07 -6.96 23.16
N ASN A 323 14.83 -7.82 22.17
CA ASN A 323 14.79 -9.28 22.35
C ASN A 323 16.11 -10.01 22.06
N PHE A 324 17.14 -9.32 21.53
CA PHE A 324 18.41 -9.96 21.16
C PHE A 324 19.60 -9.49 22.00
N ASN A 325 19.62 -9.91 23.28
CA ASN A 325 20.79 -9.76 24.16
C ASN A 325 21.99 -10.66 23.78
N HIS A 326 21.81 -11.61 22.85
CA HIS A 326 22.80 -12.66 22.54
C HIS A 326 23.50 -12.55 21.17
N ILE A 327 23.23 -11.51 20.36
CA ILE A 327 23.86 -11.37 19.04
C ILE A 327 25.08 -10.44 19.11
N SER A 328 26.14 -10.81 18.36
CA SER A 328 27.34 -10.02 18.06
C SER A 328 27.03 -8.55 17.78
N ASP A 329 27.88 -7.66 18.32
CA ASP A 329 27.81 -6.21 18.13
C ASP A 329 27.82 -5.78 16.65
N TYR A 330 28.35 -6.63 15.77
CA TYR A 330 28.29 -6.42 14.32
C TYR A 330 26.85 -6.39 13.80
N VAL A 331 26.00 -7.33 14.20
CA VAL A 331 24.60 -7.38 13.75
C VAL A 331 23.80 -6.23 14.37
N LYS A 332 24.08 -5.87 15.63
CA LYS A 332 23.49 -4.68 16.26
C LYS A 332 23.85 -3.40 15.50
N SER A 333 25.09 -3.29 15.03
CA SER A 333 25.56 -2.18 14.20
C SER A 333 24.84 -2.13 12.85
N VAL A 334 24.68 -3.28 12.18
CA VAL A 334 23.95 -3.38 10.90
C VAL A 334 22.46 -3.04 11.09
N ILE A 335 21.80 -3.58 12.13
CA ILE A 335 20.41 -3.25 12.47
C ILE A 335 20.28 -1.75 12.76
N SER A 336 21.16 -1.17 13.58
CA SER A 336 21.19 0.26 13.88
C SER A 336 21.40 1.12 12.62
N LEU A 337 22.20 0.66 11.65
CA LEU A 337 22.42 1.31 10.37
C LEU A 337 21.19 1.22 9.45
N VAL A 338 20.54 0.05 9.38
CA VAL A 338 19.34 -0.20 8.57
C VAL A 338 18.14 0.58 9.10
N PHE A 339 17.99 0.69 10.41
CA PHE A 339 16.89 1.41 11.06
C PHE A 339 17.26 2.86 11.47
N ARG A 340 18.39 3.38 10.99
CA ARG A 340 18.82 4.76 11.30
C ARG A 340 17.89 5.76 10.63
N ILE A 341 17.20 6.55 11.44
CA ILE A 341 16.32 7.63 10.96
C ILE A 341 17.20 8.78 10.45
N PRO A 342 17.18 9.14 9.15
CA PRO A 342 17.88 10.33 8.68
C PRO A 342 17.12 11.56 9.21
N GLY A 343 17.66 12.24 10.22
CA GLY A 343 17.16 13.53 10.70
C GLY A 343 16.36 13.53 12.02
N SER A 344 16.24 12.41 12.76
CA SER A 344 15.74 12.49 14.15
C SER A 344 16.88 12.69 15.14
N LYS A 345 16.74 13.66 16.04
CA LYS A 345 17.63 13.85 17.22
C LYS A 345 17.25 12.92 18.39
N ILE A 346 16.46 11.89 18.14
CA ILE A 346 15.75 11.14 19.17
C ILE A 346 16.28 9.70 19.14
N GLY A 347 16.97 9.30 20.21
CA GLY A 347 17.43 7.94 20.41
C GLY A 347 16.28 6.98 20.64
N ILE A 348 16.53 5.67 20.49
CA ILE A 348 15.51 4.62 20.60
C ILE A 348 14.91 4.55 22.02
N GLU A 349 15.68 4.92 23.06
CA GLU A 349 15.18 5.08 24.44
C GLU A 349 14.26 6.29 24.60
N ASP A 350 14.58 7.42 23.98
CA ASP A 350 13.70 8.59 23.95
C ASP A 350 12.40 8.27 23.18
N TYR A 351 12.41 7.33 22.23
CA TYR A 351 11.20 6.88 21.53
C TYR A 351 10.28 6.01 22.40
N LYS A 352 10.79 5.21 23.36
CA LYS A 352 9.91 4.51 24.34
C LYS A 352 9.28 5.50 25.31
N ASN A 353 10.02 6.53 25.72
CA ASN A 353 9.52 7.60 26.56
C ASN A 353 8.56 8.52 25.82
N GLU A 354 8.84 8.85 24.55
CA GLU A 354 7.91 9.53 23.65
C GLU A 354 6.72 8.66 23.29
N ARG A 355 6.82 7.33 23.18
CA ARG A 355 5.68 6.43 22.95
C ARG A 355 4.80 6.29 24.19
N ASN A 356 5.36 6.32 25.40
CA ASN A 356 4.57 6.42 26.62
C ASN A 356 3.98 7.83 26.80
N ALA A 357 4.69 8.87 26.36
CA ALA A 357 4.17 10.24 26.25
C ALA A 357 3.16 10.40 25.10
N ASP A 358 3.25 9.58 24.05
CA ASP A 358 2.45 9.62 22.83
C ASP A 358 1.28 8.64 22.89
N LEU A 359 1.30 7.59 23.70
CA LEU A 359 0.11 6.81 24.11
C LEU A 359 -0.66 7.57 25.20
N SER A 360 0.05 8.23 26.12
CA SER A 360 -0.62 9.17 27.03
C SER A 360 -1.11 10.41 26.28
N ARG A 361 -0.47 10.88 25.19
CA ARG A 361 -1.05 11.84 24.25
C ARG A 361 -2.02 11.20 23.26
N TYR A 362 -2.02 9.92 22.92
CA TYR A 362 -3.05 9.33 22.04
C TYR A 362 -4.36 9.18 22.83
N ASN A 363 -4.23 8.94 24.13
CA ASN A 363 -5.31 9.01 25.10
C ASN A 363 -5.59 10.45 25.60
N ASN A 364 -4.69 11.44 25.36
CA ASN A 364 -4.85 12.88 25.72
C ASN A 364 -4.80 13.89 24.54
N GLN A 365 -4.86 13.47 23.27
CA GLN A 365 -4.83 14.30 22.05
C GLN A 365 -6.06 13.98 21.21
N SER A 366 -7.21 14.40 21.72
CA SER A 366 -8.29 14.85 20.87
C SER A 366 -7.86 16.14 20.16
N ASN A 367 -7.29 15.99 18.96
CA ASN A 367 -6.87 17.10 18.11
C ASN A 367 -8.08 17.91 17.57
N VAL A 368 -7.93 19.23 17.61
CA VAL A 368 -8.90 20.31 17.34
C VAL A 368 -9.42 20.33 15.90
N ALA A 369 -10.75 20.49 15.75
CA ALA A 369 -11.42 21.12 14.61
C ALA A 369 -12.77 21.69 15.06
N SER A 370 -12.88 23.01 15.16
CA SER A 370 -14.07 23.76 15.59
C SER A 370 -15.27 23.54 14.65
N THR A 371 -16.42 23.12 15.17
CA THR A 371 -17.72 23.23 14.46
C THR A 371 -18.72 23.92 15.36
N THR A 372 -19.15 25.12 14.95
CA THR A 372 -20.22 25.90 15.58
C THR A 372 -21.56 25.37 15.09
N PHE A 373 -22.46 25.00 16.00
CA PHE A 373 -23.84 24.66 15.66
C PHE A 373 -24.75 25.78 16.19
N ASN A 374 -25.47 26.45 15.29
CA ASN A 374 -26.51 27.41 15.63
C ASN A 374 -27.85 26.70 15.60
N VAL A 375 -28.44 26.48 16.78
CA VAL A 375 -29.83 26.04 16.92
C VAL A 375 -30.48 26.98 17.93
N ASP A 376 -31.57 27.64 17.54
CA ASP A 376 -32.34 28.58 18.37
C ASP A 376 -31.54 29.74 19.00
N GLY A 377 -30.51 30.24 18.30
CA GLY A 377 -29.66 31.35 18.78
C GLY A 377 -28.68 30.97 19.89
N LEU A 378 -28.51 29.67 20.15
CA LEU A 378 -27.59 29.11 21.15
C LEU A 378 -26.42 28.42 20.43
N THR A 379 -25.20 28.70 20.88
CA THR A 379 -24.00 27.98 20.45
C THR A 379 -23.62 26.96 21.52
N LYS A 380 -23.61 25.67 21.18
CA LYS A 380 -23.17 24.59 22.08
C LYS A 380 -21.70 24.26 21.85
N VAL A 381 -20.95 24.04 22.93
CA VAL A 381 -19.53 23.66 22.91
C VAL A 381 -19.31 22.48 23.84
N TRP A 382 -18.78 21.39 23.31
CA TRP A 382 -18.41 20.24 24.14
C TRP A 382 -17.03 20.42 24.75
N ILE A 383 -16.94 20.07 26.03
CA ILE A 383 -15.71 20.17 26.83
C ILE A 383 -15.38 18.78 27.37
N ASN A 384 -14.15 18.35 27.12
CA ASN A 384 -13.63 17.13 27.70
C ASN A 384 -13.26 17.37 29.19
N GLY A 385 -13.82 16.58 30.09
CA GLY A 385 -13.60 16.71 31.53
C GLY A 385 -13.99 15.43 32.26
N VAL A 386 -12.99 14.71 32.76
CA VAL A 386 -13.23 13.45 33.47
C VAL A 386 -13.60 13.74 34.92
N ARG A 387 -14.72 13.18 35.39
CA ARG A 387 -15.13 13.32 36.80
C ARG A 387 -14.08 12.67 37.70
N ARG A 388 -13.69 13.35 38.79
CA ARG A 388 -12.67 12.83 39.71
C ARG A 388 -13.15 11.51 40.33
N LYS A 389 -12.23 10.55 40.49
CA LYS A 389 -12.51 9.19 41.00
C LYS A 389 -13.30 9.15 42.32
N GLY A 390 -13.12 10.13 43.22
CA GLY A 390 -13.86 10.24 44.49
C GLY A 390 -15.19 11.02 44.42
N CYS A 391 -15.52 11.55 43.24
CA CYS A 391 -16.75 12.28 42.96
C CYS A 391 -17.73 11.47 42.10
N GLN A 392 -17.46 10.18 41.93
CA GLN A 392 -18.25 9.20 41.17
C GLN A 392 -18.96 8.28 42.16
N LEU A 393 -20.09 8.71 42.73
CA LEU A 393 -20.89 7.87 43.64
C LEU A 393 -22.31 7.73 43.10
N ILE A 394 -22.71 6.48 42.88
CA ILE A 394 -24.05 6.10 42.41
C ILE A 394 -25.03 6.22 43.58
N GLY A 395 -26.18 6.86 43.35
CA GLY A 395 -27.30 6.88 44.32
C GLY A 395 -27.21 7.91 45.46
N VAL A 396 -26.31 8.90 45.38
CA VAL A 396 -26.20 9.96 46.41
C VAL A 396 -26.91 11.23 45.96
N LYS A 397 -27.87 11.72 46.77
CA LYS A 397 -28.62 12.98 46.50
C LYS A 397 -27.81 14.25 46.75
N GLN A 398 -26.61 14.15 47.33
CA GLN A 398 -25.72 15.27 47.66
C GLN A 398 -24.27 14.93 47.30
N PHE A 399 -23.56 15.87 46.68
CA PHE A 399 -22.16 15.65 46.29
C PHE A 399 -21.23 15.52 47.50
N PRO A 400 -20.22 14.63 47.46
CA PRO A 400 -19.19 14.58 48.49
C PRO A 400 -18.49 15.94 48.68
N ALA A 401 -18.00 16.18 49.89
CA ALA A 401 -17.27 17.42 50.20
C ALA A 401 -16.08 17.62 49.23
N GLY A 402 -16.04 18.78 48.55
CA GLY A 402 -15.02 19.09 47.54
C GLY A 402 -15.34 18.64 46.10
N CYS A 403 -16.52 18.03 45.87
CA CYS A 403 -17.00 17.63 44.54
C CYS A 403 -18.05 18.57 43.94
N GLY A 404 -18.33 19.70 44.59
CA GLY A 404 -19.32 20.68 44.12
C GLY A 404 -18.83 21.47 42.89
N GLY A 405 -19.72 21.62 41.91
CA GLY A 405 -19.46 22.38 40.70
C GLY A 405 -18.22 21.90 39.92
N LEU A 406 -17.42 22.84 39.39
CA LEU A 406 -16.25 22.52 38.57
C LEU A 406 -15.13 21.79 39.37
N ALA A 407 -15.15 21.84 40.71
CA ALA A 407 -14.15 21.16 41.54
C ALA A 407 -14.25 19.62 41.52
N GLY A 408 -15.39 19.09 41.05
CA GLY A 408 -15.62 17.65 40.87
C GLY A 408 -14.97 17.04 39.62
N PHE A 409 -14.38 17.85 38.74
CA PHE A 409 -13.86 17.42 37.43
C PHE A 409 -12.37 17.72 37.27
N ASN A 410 -11.67 16.85 36.55
CA ASN A 410 -10.32 17.09 36.05
C ASN A 410 -10.42 17.57 34.59
N PHE A 411 -10.13 18.85 34.35
CA PHE A 411 -10.15 19.45 33.02
C PHE A 411 -8.78 19.32 32.34
N THR A 412 -8.79 18.98 31.05
CA THR A 412 -7.62 19.13 30.18
C THR A 412 -7.53 20.53 29.57
N ASP A 413 -8.64 21.27 29.53
CA ASP A 413 -8.73 22.62 28.96
C ASP A 413 -8.26 23.72 29.93
N LYS A 414 -7.31 24.56 29.47
CA LYS A 414 -6.69 25.64 30.27
C LYS A 414 -7.60 26.87 30.49
N LEU A 415 -8.62 27.06 29.67
CA LEU A 415 -9.60 28.15 29.80
C LEU A 415 -10.49 27.91 31.03
N LEU A 416 -10.87 26.64 31.24
CA LEU A 416 -11.73 26.21 32.35
C LEU A 416 -10.95 26.03 33.65
N SER A 417 -9.66 25.68 33.56
CA SER A 417 -8.79 25.62 34.74
C SER A 417 -8.63 26.99 35.43
N LYS A 418 -8.88 28.10 34.71
CA LYS A 418 -8.81 29.47 35.25
C LYS A 418 -10.10 29.94 35.96
N LYS A 419 -11.18 29.15 35.92
CA LYS A 419 -12.40 29.31 36.75
C LYS A 419 -13.11 30.69 36.72
N GLN A 420 -13.03 31.48 35.65
CA GLN A 420 -13.61 32.83 35.66
C GLN A 420 -14.67 33.04 34.57
N GLY A 421 -15.89 33.38 35.01
CA GLY A 421 -16.98 33.87 34.16
C GLY A 421 -18.00 32.83 33.67
N LEU A 422 -18.08 31.65 34.29
CA LEU A 422 -18.99 30.56 33.92
C LEU A 422 -19.96 30.26 35.07
N SER A 423 -21.23 30.05 34.76
CA SER A 423 -22.27 29.69 35.74
C SER A 423 -22.91 28.35 35.38
N TRP A 424 -23.37 27.58 36.37
CA TRP A 424 -24.14 26.36 36.10
C TRP A 424 -25.53 26.72 35.58
N THR A 425 -26.08 25.87 34.73
CA THR A 425 -27.52 25.86 34.45
C THR A 425 -28.29 25.56 35.75
N GLU A 426 -29.55 25.98 35.80
CA GLU A 426 -30.41 25.72 36.96
C GLU A 426 -30.48 24.21 37.23
N HIS A 427 -30.40 23.83 38.50
CA HIS A 427 -30.42 22.45 39.00
C HIS A 427 -29.21 21.57 38.63
N ASN A 428 -28.11 22.15 38.14
CA ASN A 428 -26.89 21.41 37.78
C ASN A 428 -25.73 21.62 38.78
N PRO A 429 -24.79 20.66 38.89
CA PRO A 429 -24.73 19.41 38.13
C PRO A 429 -25.75 18.36 38.60
N ASP A 430 -26.45 17.69 37.68
CA ASP A 430 -27.54 16.73 37.98
C ASP A 430 -27.27 15.29 37.53
N GLY A 431 -26.05 15.02 37.04
CA GLY A 431 -25.63 13.79 36.37
C GLY A 431 -25.79 12.47 37.10
N LEU A 432 -27.01 11.92 37.13
CA LEU A 432 -27.38 10.49 37.17
C LEU A 432 -28.91 10.38 37.25
N ARG A 433 -29.61 10.42 36.11
CA ARG A 433 -31.07 10.21 36.07
C ARG A 433 -31.52 8.80 35.67
N TYR A 434 -30.63 7.86 35.42
CA TYR A 434 -31.02 6.50 35.06
C TYR A 434 -30.41 5.47 36.02
N GLU A 435 -31.28 4.74 36.72
CA GLU A 435 -30.99 3.62 37.63
C GLU A 435 -30.40 2.38 36.91
N LEU A 436 -29.97 2.51 35.65
CA LEU A 436 -29.42 1.42 34.85
C LEU A 436 -27.90 1.43 34.93
N SER A 437 -27.39 0.57 35.82
CA SER A 437 -26.08 -0.10 35.86
C SER A 437 -24.91 0.51 35.08
N ASP A 438 -23.82 0.84 35.80
CA ASP A 438 -22.43 0.97 35.34
C ASP A 438 -22.08 2.05 34.30
N ILE A 439 -22.84 3.14 34.22
CA ILE A 439 -22.51 4.23 33.26
C ILE A 439 -21.64 5.30 33.92
N TYR A 440 -20.39 5.41 33.44
CA TYR A 440 -19.44 6.47 33.74
C TYR A 440 -19.91 7.82 33.19
N GLN A 441 -19.68 8.90 33.95
CA GLN A 441 -19.85 10.28 33.48
C GLN A 441 -18.49 10.93 33.21
N ASP A 442 -18.22 11.27 31.96
CA ASP A 442 -16.90 11.69 31.46
C ASP A 442 -16.89 13.01 30.65
N CYS A 443 -18.00 13.74 30.51
CA CYS A 443 -18.09 14.95 29.67
C CYS A 443 -18.93 16.07 30.29
N LEU A 444 -18.66 17.30 29.85
CA LEU A 444 -19.44 18.51 30.16
C LEU A 444 -19.82 19.22 28.85
N VAL A 445 -21.01 19.85 28.83
CA VAL A 445 -21.51 20.64 27.71
C VAL A 445 -21.64 22.09 28.14
N MET A 446 -21.09 23.00 27.34
CA MET A 446 -21.20 24.44 27.55
C MET A 446 -22.18 25.06 26.57
N TRP A 447 -23.00 25.97 27.08
CA TRP A 447 -23.97 26.75 26.33
C TRP A 447 -23.50 28.20 26.29
N ILE A 448 -23.34 28.73 25.07
CA ILE A 448 -23.02 30.13 24.83
C ILE A 448 -24.29 30.80 24.32
N ARG A 449 -24.94 31.55 25.21
CA ARG A 449 -26.00 32.48 24.87
C ARG A 449 -25.36 33.89 24.83
N PRO A 450 -25.78 34.80 23.93
CA PRO A 450 -25.36 36.20 24.04
C PRO A 450 -25.69 36.68 25.47
N ASN A 451 -24.66 37.05 26.24
CA ASN A 451 -24.72 37.51 27.64
C ASN A 451 -24.75 36.44 28.75
N GLN A 452 -24.83 35.13 28.46
CA GLN A 452 -24.79 34.08 29.50
C GLN A 452 -23.89 32.92 29.06
N LYS A 453 -22.85 32.65 29.86
CA LYS A 453 -21.94 31.51 29.67
C LYS A 453 -22.30 30.41 30.68
N LEU A 454 -23.21 29.52 30.27
CA LEU A 454 -23.76 28.48 31.14
C LEU A 454 -23.11 27.11 30.88
N ILE A 455 -23.00 26.28 31.92
CA ILE A 455 -22.44 24.91 31.84
C ILE A 455 -23.47 23.91 32.36
N ASP A 456 -23.54 22.76 31.69
CA ASP A 456 -24.43 21.64 31.94
C ASP A 456 -23.64 20.32 31.91
N ASP A 457 -24.02 19.34 32.73
CA ASP A 457 -23.34 18.04 32.80
C ASP A 457 -24.17 16.91 32.17
N VAL A 458 -23.68 16.38 31.05
CA VAL A 458 -24.42 15.41 30.22
C VAL A 458 -23.64 14.09 30.13
N LEU A 459 -24.37 12.97 30.03
CA LEU A 459 -23.78 11.66 29.76
C LEU A 459 -23.10 11.65 28.39
N CYS A 460 -21.85 11.19 28.28
CA CYS A 460 -21.14 11.15 26.99
C CYS A 460 -21.75 10.16 25.98
N ASN A 461 -22.55 9.21 26.46
CA ASN A 461 -23.08 8.11 25.65
C ASN A 461 -24.48 8.40 25.05
N SER A 462 -25.07 9.57 25.34
CA SER A 462 -26.29 9.98 24.66
C SER A 462 -25.93 10.38 23.24
N TYR A 463 -25.98 9.46 22.27
CA TYR A 463 -25.72 9.73 20.84
C TYR A 463 -26.64 10.82 20.23
N LEU A 464 -27.65 11.27 20.98
CA LEU A 464 -28.62 12.28 20.62
C LEU A 464 -28.81 13.22 21.80
N ASP A 465 -28.81 14.52 21.54
CA ASP A 465 -29.41 15.55 22.42
C ASP A 465 -30.84 15.10 22.83
N PRO A 466 -31.38 15.43 24.02
CA PRO A 466 -32.80 15.25 24.34
C PRO A 466 -33.79 15.77 23.26
N ASN A 467 -33.34 16.65 22.36
CA ASN A 467 -34.09 17.10 21.18
C ASN A 467 -33.83 16.30 19.88
N GLY A 468 -33.15 15.15 19.93
CA GLY A 468 -32.97 14.23 18.79
C GLY A 468 -31.87 14.57 17.79
N ASN A 469 -30.90 15.42 18.14
CA ASN A 469 -29.83 15.83 17.23
C ASN A 469 -28.53 15.01 17.42
N GLU A 470 -27.96 14.52 16.32
CA GLU A 470 -26.67 13.79 16.28
C GLU A 470 -25.50 14.64 16.79
N ILE A 471 -24.70 14.08 17.70
CA ILE A 471 -23.51 14.72 18.27
C ILE A 471 -22.30 14.55 17.35
N ARG A 472 -21.64 15.67 16.99
CA ARG A 472 -20.41 15.68 16.18
C ARG A 472 -19.38 16.72 16.66
N GLY A 473 -18.67 16.48 17.77
CA GLY A 473 -17.33 17.04 18.06
C GLY A 473 -17.18 18.33 18.93
N TYR A 474 -15.94 18.57 19.39
CA TYR A 474 -15.50 19.42 20.54
C TYR A 474 -14.64 20.66 20.14
N ALA A 475 -14.47 21.65 21.03
CA ALA A 475 -13.60 22.83 20.83
C ALA A 475 -12.56 23.07 21.95
N CYS A 476 -11.36 23.49 21.58
CA CYS A 476 -10.39 24.16 22.46
C CYS A 476 -9.68 25.34 21.75
N GLY A 477 -9.85 26.55 22.30
CA GLY A 477 -8.77 27.54 22.48
C GLY A 477 -8.43 28.57 21.40
N LYS A 478 -9.17 29.70 21.34
CA LYS A 478 -8.57 31.05 21.26
C LYS A 478 -9.51 32.09 21.88
N GLU A 479 -8.94 33.02 22.65
CA GLU A 479 -9.62 34.25 23.08
C GLU A 479 -9.95 35.12 21.87
N ALA A 480 -11.06 35.86 21.95
CA ALA A 480 -11.51 36.78 20.91
C ALA A 480 -10.46 37.86 20.65
N GLY A 481 -10.07 37.95 19.38
CA GLY A 481 -9.20 38.94 18.77
C GLY A 481 -9.14 38.68 17.27
#